data_AF-A0A1Q9S3K7-F1
#
_entry.id   AF-A0A1Q9S3K7-F1
#
_cell.length_a   1.000
_cell.length_b   1.000
_cell.length_c   1.000
_cell.angle_alpha   90.00
_cell.angle_beta   90.00
_cell.angle_gamma   90.00
#
_symmetry.space_group_name_H-M   'P 1'
#
loop_
_entity.id
_entity.type
_entity.pdbx_description
1 polymer ?
#
loop_
_entity_poly.entity_id
_entity_poly.type
_entity_poly.pdbx_seq_one_letter_code
_entity_poly.pdbx_strand_id
1 'polypeptide(L)'
;MTGDPLQESARWCAGLADLLGDVGRRAVELGESIARDWAGADGREWGERMSLLGSHLGREADAAAELGEAYARRAADAPVGPQLTPGRSTGMRLGGTEARRVDDERGMRIAELDPPG
;
A
#
# COMPACT_ATOMS: atom_id res chain seq x y z
N MET A 1 -22.83 6.38 7.16
CA MET A 1 -21.97 5.18 7.14
C MET A 1 -20.66 5.55 6.46
N THR A 2 -19.64 5.91 7.22
CA THR A 2 -18.28 6.08 6.70
C THR A 2 -17.52 4.80 7.05
N GLY A 3 -17.17 4.00 6.04
CA GLY A 3 -16.36 2.80 6.24
C GLY A 3 -14.95 3.17 6.75
N ASP A 4 -14.24 2.20 7.32
CA ASP A 4 -12.83 2.37 7.64
C ASP A 4 -12.04 2.63 6.33
N PRO A 5 -11.36 3.77 6.19
CA PRO A 5 -10.63 4.12 4.97
C PRO A 5 -9.52 3.12 4.61
N LEU A 6 -8.98 2.38 5.59
CA LEU A 6 -8.01 1.31 5.32
C LEU A 6 -8.68 0.09 4.70
N GLN A 7 -9.88 -0.28 5.17
CA GLN A 7 -10.66 -1.35 4.55
C GLN A 7 -11.14 -0.97 3.15
N GLU A 8 -11.49 0.29 2.93
CA GLU A 8 -11.86 0.79 1.61
C GLU A 8 -10.68 0.72 0.64
N SER A 9 -9.50 1.19 1.07
CA SER A 9 -8.26 1.07 0.30
C SER A 9 -7.91 -0.39 -0.02
N ALA A 10 -8.04 -1.29 0.95
CA ALA A 10 -7.78 -2.72 0.74
C ALA A 10 -8.69 -3.34 -0.32
N ARG A 11 -9.99 -3.03 -0.28
CA ARG A 11 -10.97 -3.51 -1.28
C ARG A 11 -10.69 -2.92 -2.66
N TRP A 12 -10.34 -1.64 -2.73
CA TRP A 12 -10.00 -0.99 -3.98
C TRP A 12 -8.76 -1.64 -4.63
N CYS A 13 -7.71 -1.87 -3.85
CA CYS A 13 -6.50 -2.55 -4.31
C CYS A 13 -6.79 -3.98 -4.81
N ALA A 14 -7.62 -4.75 -4.08
CA ALA A 14 -8.03 -6.08 -4.53
C ALA A 14 -8.79 -6.04 -5.86
N GLY A 15 -9.74 -5.12 -6.01
CA GLY A 15 -10.47 -4.95 -7.27
C GLY A 15 -9.58 -4.51 -8.43
N LEU A 16 -8.57 -3.68 -8.17
CA LEU A 16 -7.57 -3.30 -9.16
C LEU A 16 -6.71 -4.50 -9.58
N ALA A 17 -6.24 -5.30 -8.61
CA ALA A 17 -5.47 -6.51 -8.89
C ALA A 17 -6.24 -7.48 -9.78
N ASP A 18 -7.52 -7.74 -9.46
CA ASP A 18 -8.39 -8.60 -10.26
C ASP A 18 -8.57 -8.06 -11.68
N LEU A 19 -8.82 -6.75 -11.83
CA LEU A 19 -8.99 -6.11 -13.14
C LEU A 19 -7.71 -6.19 -13.98
N LEU A 20 -6.56 -5.86 -13.40
CA LEU A 20 -5.28 -5.91 -14.11
C LEU A 20 -4.92 -7.35 -14.51
N GLY A 21 -5.13 -8.32 -13.61
CA GLY A 21 -4.93 -9.73 -13.90
C GLY A 21 -5.83 -10.24 -15.01
N ASP A 22 -7.11 -9.86 -15.01
CA ASP A 22 -8.05 -10.25 -16.05
C ASP A 22 -7.70 -9.65 -17.42
N VAL A 23 -7.40 -8.34 -17.46
CA VAL A 23 -6.97 -7.66 -18.69
C VAL A 23 -5.65 -8.26 -19.20
N GLY A 24 -4.72 -8.58 -18.30
CA GLY A 24 -3.46 -9.23 -18.64
C GLY A 24 -3.66 -10.60 -19.29
N ARG A 25 -4.54 -11.45 -18.74
CA ARG A 25 -4.88 -12.76 -19.34
C ARG A 25 -5.51 -12.60 -20.72
N ARG A 26 -6.50 -11.72 -20.86
CA ARG A 26 -7.16 -11.46 -22.16
C ARG A 26 -6.19 -10.93 -23.20
N ALA A 27 -5.21 -10.12 -22.80
CA ALA A 27 -4.16 -9.65 -23.69
C ALA A 27 -3.35 -10.82 -24.26
N VAL A 28 -2.92 -11.77 -23.41
CA VAL A 28 -2.20 -12.97 -23.84
C VAL A 28 -3.05 -13.83 -24.78
N GLU A 29 -4.30 -14.12 -24.40
CA GLU A 29 -5.23 -14.91 -25.21
C GLU A 29 -5.46 -14.28 -26.60
N LEU A 30 -5.57 -12.95 -26.67
CA LEU A 30 -5.68 -12.23 -27.93
C LEU A 30 -4.40 -12.37 -28.78
N GLY A 31 -3.23 -12.24 -28.14
CA GLY A 31 -1.94 -12.44 -28.80
C GLY A 31 -1.81 -13.85 -29.41
N GLU A 32 -2.23 -14.87 -28.67
CA GLU A 32 -2.26 -16.26 -29.14
C GLU A 32 -3.25 -16.45 -30.30
N SER A 33 -4.42 -15.80 -30.28
CA SER A 33 -5.35 -15.84 -31.40
C SER A 33 -4.76 -15.19 -32.65
N ILE A 34 -4.16 -14.00 -32.52
CA ILE A 34 -3.53 -13.30 -33.65
C ILE A 34 -2.40 -14.14 -34.24
N ALA A 35 -1.54 -14.73 -33.40
CA ALA A 35 -0.44 -15.58 -33.86
C ALA A 35 -0.92 -16.84 -34.60
N ARG A 36 -2.10 -17.38 -34.22
CA ARG A 36 -2.73 -18.50 -34.93
C ARG A 36 -3.37 -18.08 -36.25
N ASP A 37 -4.06 -16.93 -36.27
CA ASP A 37 -4.86 -16.49 -37.41
C ASP A 37 -3.97 -15.85 -38.51
N TRP A 38 -2.86 -15.21 -38.13
CA TRP A 38 -1.86 -14.63 -39.03
C TRP A 38 -0.54 -15.37 -38.94
N ALA A 39 -0.42 -16.44 -39.73
CA ALA A 39 0.83 -17.18 -39.87
C ALA A 39 1.92 -16.30 -40.52
N GLY A 40 2.95 -15.93 -39.75
CA GLY A 40 4.03 -15.09 -40.26
C GLY A 40 4.90 -14.49 -39.16
N ALA A 41 5.88 -13.67 -39.58
CA ALA A 41 6.69 -12.90 -38.63
C ALA A 41 5.82 -11.91 -37.85
N ASP A 42 4.90 -11.22 -38.53
CA ASP A 42 4.04 -10.20 -37.93
C ASP A 42 3.11 -10.78 -36.85
N GLY A 43 2.50 -11.96 -37.09
CA GLY A 43 1.66 -12.63 -36.10
C GLY A 43 2.44 -13.06 -34.85
N ARG A 44 3.67 -13.55 -35.03
CA ARG A 44 4.56 -13.89 -33.90
C ARG A 44 4.95 -12.64 -33.11
N GLU A 45 5.31 -11.57 -33.80
CA GLU A 45 5.69 -10.30 -33.17
C GLU A 45 4.53 -9.71 -32.35
N TRP A 46 3.31 -9.77 -32.88
CA TRP A 46 2.11 -9.40 -32.13
C TRP A 46 1.88 -10.30 -30.91
N GLY A 47 2.01 -11.61 -31.05
CA GLY A 47 1.92 -12.56 -29.94
C GLY A 47 2.92 -12.26 -28.82
N GLU A 48 4.17 -11.96 -29.17
CA GLU A 48 5.23 -11.60 -28.23
C GLU A 48 4.93 -10.27 -27.51
N ARG A 49 4.51 -9.23 -28.24
CA ARG A 49 4.12 -7.94 -27.66
C ARG A 49 2.97 -8.09 -26.66
N MET A 50 1.95 -8.86 -27.02
CA MET A 50 0.79 -9.09 -26.16
C MET A 50 1.15 -9.93 -24.93
N SER A 51 2.06 -10.89 -25.08
CA SER A 51 2.61 -11.66 -23.95
C SER A 51 3.40 -10.79 -22.98
N LEU A 52 4.21 -9.87 -23.50
CA LEU A 52 4.95 -8.91 -22.68
C LEU A 52 4.00 -7.96 -21.93
N LEU A 53 2.98 -7.45 -22.61
CA LEU A 53 1.95 -6.62 -22.00
C LEU A 53 1.21 -7.37 -20.89
N GLY A 54 0.76 -8.59 -21.16
CA GLY A 54 0.10 -9.45 -20.17
C GLY A 54 0.97 -9.71 -18.96
N SER A 55 2.26 -9.98 -19.17
CA SER A 55 3.24 -10.16 -18.09
C SER A 55 3.46 -8.89 -17.25
N HIS A 56 3.46 -7.72 -17.90
CA HIS A 56 3.58 -6.46 -17.18
C HIS A 56 2.34 -6.18 -16.32
N LEU A 57 1.15 -6.36 -16.89
CA LEU A 57 -0.12 -6.20 -16.16
C LEU A 57 -0.24 -7.20 -15.01
N GLY A 58 0.24 -8.44 -15.18
CA GLY A 58 0.31 -9.43 -14.11
C GLY A 58 1.18 -8.97 -12.94
N ARG A 59 2.36 -8.40 -13.21
CA ARG A 59 3.22 -7.83 -12.15
C ARG A 59 2.56 -6.66 -11.42
N GLU A 60 1.86 -5.79 -12.13
CA GLU A 60 1.12 -4.68 -11.50
C GLU A 60 -0.09 -5.20 -10.69
N ALA A 61 -0.73 -6.28 -11.14
CA ALA A 61 -1.79 -6.96 -10.38
C ALA A 61 -1.25 -7.53 -9.05
N ASP A 62 -0.10 -8.21 -9.09
CA ASP A 62 0.56 -8.74 -7.90
C ASP A 62 0.92 -7.61 -6.92
N ALA A 63 1.50 -6.52 -7.42
CA ALA A 63 1.83 -5.35 -6.60
C ALA A 63 0.57 -4.72 -5.96
N ALA A 64 -0.53 -4.62 -6.71
CA ALA A 64 -1.80 -4.14 -6.19
C ALA A 64 -2.36 -5.07 -5.10
N ALA A 65 -2.25 -6.40 -5.28
CA ALA A 65 -2.68 -7.37 -4.29
C ALA A 65 -1.86 -7.24 -2.99
N GLU A 66 -0.53 -7.15 -3.09
CA GLU A 66 0.37 -6.96 -1.95
C GLU A 66 0.03 -5.69 -1.15
N LEU A 67 -0.24 -4.58 -1.84
CA LEU A 67 -0.69 -3.34 -1.23
C LEU A 67 -2.05 -3.50 -0.53
N GLY A 68 -2.99 -4.19 -1.16
CA GLY A 68 -4.31 -4.49 -0.58
C GLY A 68 -4.20 -5.29 0.71
N GLU A 69 -3.35 -6.30 0.74
CA GLU A 69 -3.06 -7.07 1.94
C GLU A 69 -2.39 -6.22 3.03
N ALA A 70 -1.47 -5.33 2.67
CA ALA A 70 -0.83 -4.43 3.62
C ALA A 70 -1.86 -3.48 4.28
N TYR A 71 -2.81 -2.96 3.52
CA TYR A 71 -3.92 -2.16 4.06
C TYR A 71 -4.83 -2.99 4.96
N ALA A 72 -5.17 -4.22 4.56
CA ALA A 72 -6.01 -5.12 5.35
C ALA A 72 -5.37 -5.48 6.69
N ARG A 73 -4.07 -5.82 6.69
CA ARG A 73 -3.29 -6.06 7.92
C ARG A 73 -3.32 -4.84 8.83
N ARG A 74 -3.05 -3.65 8.28
CA ARG A 74 -3.07 -2.40 9.06
C ARG A 74 -4.46 -2.07 9.62
N ALA A 75 -5.54 -2.40 8.90
CA ALA A 75 -6.91 -2.23 9.38
C ALA A 75 -7.22 -3.19 10.54
N ALA A 76 -6.71 -4.43 10.49
CA ALA A 76 -6.87 -5.41 11.55
C ALA A 76 -6.06 -5.07 12.82
N ASP A 77 -4.86 -4.50 12.62
CA ASP A 77 -3.96 -4.07 13.70
C ASP A 77 -4.36 -2.73 14.31
N ALA A 78 -5.34 -2.02 13.74
CA ALA A 78 -5.85 -0.79 14.31
C ALA A 78 -6.45 -1.11 15.68
N PRO A 79 -5.92 -0.54 16.79
CA PRO A 79 -6.46 -0.83 18.10
C PRO A 79 -7.92 -0.42 18.11
N VAL A 80 -8.81 -1.35 18.47
CA VAL A 80 -10.17 -1.02 18.91
C VAL A 80 -9.99 -0.19 20.18
N GLY A 81 -9.76 1.11 20.02
CA GLY A 81 -9.64 2.03 21.14
C GLY A 81 -10.89 1.88 22.00
N PRO A 82 -10.77 1.99 23.34
CA PRO A 82 -11.94 1.90 24.20
C PRO A 82 -12.97 2.89 23.70
N GLN A 83 -14.20 2.42 23.47
CA GLN A 83 -15.35 3.26 23.20
C GLN A 83 -15.30 4.40 24.23
N LEU A 84 -14.96 5.60 23.78
CA LEU A 84 -14.91 6.76 24.65
C LEU A 84 -16.34 7.08 25.05
N THR A 85 -16.81 6.46 26.14
CA THR A 85 -17.80 7.06 27.01
C THR A 85 -17.42 8.53 27.22
N PRO A 86 -18.35 9.47 27.03
CA PRO A 86 -18.05 10.89 27.19
C PRO A 86 -17.77 11.13 28.68
N GLY A 87 -16.49 11.14 29.05
CA GLY A 87 -16.07 11.39 30.43
C GLY A 87 -14.94 10.51 30.94
N ARG A 88 -13.83 10.37 30.21
CA ARG A 88 -12.49 10.21 30.79
C ARG A 88 -11.44 10.25 29.69
N SER A 89 -10.75 11.39 29.58
CA SER A 89 -9.56 11.51 28.75
C SER A 89 -8.43 10.70 29.37
N THR A 90 -8.12 9.55 28.80
CA THR A 90 -6.86 8.87 29.06
C THR A 90 -6.30 8.36 27.74
N GLY A 91 -5.55 9.23 27.09
CA GLY A 91 -4.72 8.94 25.92
C GLY A 91 -3.57 9.94 25.91
N MET A 92 -2.33 9.44 25.86
CA MET A 92 -1.11 10.23 25.75
C MET A 92 -1.20 11.17 24.54
N ARG A 93 -1.05 12.46 24.81
CA ARG A 93 -1.00 13.51 23.80
C ARG A 93 0.47 13.70 23.42
N LEU A 94 0.89 13.18 22.27
CA LEU A 94 2.13 13.63 21.65
C LEU A 94 1.89 15.07 21.17
N GLY A 95 2.55 16.01 21.84
CA GLY A 95 2.35 17.44 21.66
C GLY A 95 2.76 17.91 20.27
N GLY A 96 1.95 18.80 19.69
CA GLY A 96 2.31 19.55 18.49
C GLY A 96 3.59 20.37 18.69
N THR A 97 4.14 20.84 17.57
CA THR A 97 5.38 21.64 17.50
C THR A 97 5.20 23.09 17.97
N GLU A 98 4.46 23.29 19.06
CA GLU A 98 4.39 24.57 19.77
C GLU A 98 5.42 24.51 20.90
N ALA A 99 6.65 24.95 20.60
CA ALA A 99 7.72 25.01 21.59
C ALA A 99 7.40 26.08 22.63
N ARG A 100 6.86 25.68 23.78
CA ARG A 100 6.83 26.51 24.99
C ARG A 100 8.09 26.22 25.79
N ARG A 101 8.94 27.24 26.00
CA ARG A 101 10.12 27.15 26.87
C ARG A 101 9.70 26.65 28.26
N VAL A 102 10.37 25.60 28.71
CA VAL A 102 10.22 25.04 30.06
C VAL A 102 11.18 25.77 30.98
N ASP A 103 10.64 26.19 32.13
CA ASP A 103 11.27 26.74 33.32
C ASP A 103 12.72 26.24 33.56
N ASP A 104 13.65 27.19 33.69
CA ASP A 104 15.09 26.96 33.77
C ASP A 104 15.54 26.38 35.13
N GLU A 105 14.65 26.34 36.13
CA GLU A 105 15.07 26.02 37.51
C GLU A 105 15.04 24.53 37.86
N ARG A 106 14.45 23.64 37.04
CA ARG A 106 14.39 22.19 37.34
C ARG A 106 14.56 21.26 36.13
N GLY A 107 15.47 21.60 35.22
CA GLY A 107 15.88 20.75 34.10
C GLY A 107 16.95 19.70 34.47
N MET A 108 16.80 18.48 33.91
CA MET A 108 17.73 17.36 34.03
C MET A 108 19.09 17.70 33.38
N ARG A 109 20.20 17.58 34.12
CA ARG A 109 21.56 17.82 33.59
C ARG A 109 22.05 16.61 32.80
N ILE A 110 22.47 16.82 31.56
CA ILE A 110 23.24 15.85 30.78
C ILE A 110 24.68 15.91 31.30
N ALA A 111 25.26 14.76 31.68
CA ALA A 111 26.67 14.70 32.07
C ALA A 111 27.54 14.86 30.81
N GLU A 112 28.49 15.80 30.85
CA GLU A 112 29.54 15.91 29.84
C GLU A 112 30.53 14.76 30.01
N LEU A 113 30.92 14.16 28.88
CA LEU A 113 31.98 13.16 28.79
C LEU A 113 33.24 13.87 28.28
N ASP A 114 34.37 13.73 28.98
CA ASP A 114 35.63 14.32 28.53
C ASP A 114 36.09 13.70 27.20
N PRO A 115 36.72 14.48 26.31
CA PRO A 115 37.22 13.98 25.04
C PRO A 115 38.40 13.01 25.25
N PRO A 116 38.56 12.00 24.38
CA PRO A 116 39.66 11.04 24.47
C PRO A 116 41.00 11.74 24.17
N GLY A 117 42.00 11.50 25.03
CA GLY A 117 43.37 11.99 24.87
C GLY A 117 44.18 11.24 23.81
#